data_AF-A0A1L5KF32-F1
#
_entry.id   AF-A0A1L5KF32-F1
#
_cell.length_a   1.000
_cell.length_b   1.000
_cell.length_c   1.000
_cell.angle_alpha   90.00
_cell.angle_beta   90.00
_cell.angle_gamma   90.00
#
_symmetry.space_group_name_H-M   'P 1'
#
loop_
_entity.id
_entity.type
_entity.pdbx_description
1 polymer ?
#
loop_
_entity_poly.entity_id
_entity_poly.type
_entity_poly.pdbx_seq_one_letter_code
_entity_poly.pdbx_strand_id
1 'polypeptide(L)'
;TMDKDGNFIPKIKISENTEKITNPGNKTIYRIYDKATGKIKADLICFVGETYDTDKDLLLFDPIETWKKTKLPGGSYTMREILVPVFRNGECVYQSPSVKEIAQYCRQEKDTLWDETKRLFYPHEVHVDLSQSLYDVKKALLDEMTDSE
;
A
#
# COMPACT_ATOMS: atom_id res chain seq x y z
N THR A 1 9.91 -15.96 -6.11
CA THR A 1 10.98 -16.59 -6.94
C THR A 1 10.49 -16.68 -8.37
N MET A 2 11.34 -16.94 -9.36
CA MET A 2 10.84 -17.28 -10.70
C MET A 2 10.78 -18.81 -10.85
N ASP A 3 9.80 -19.32 -11.58
CA ASP A 3 9.79 -20.72 -12.03
C ASP A 3 10.79 -20.93 -13.18
N LYS A 4 10.84 -22.16 -13.71
CA LYS A 4 11.75 -22.52 -14.81
C LYS A 4 11.40 -21.80 -16.13
N ASP A 5 10.19 -21.28 -16.25
CA ASP A 5 9.65 -20.59 -17.42
C ASP A 5 9.70 -19.07 -17.25
N GLY A 6 10.23 -18.58 -16.12
CA GLY A 6 10.38 -17.16 -15.80
C GLY A 6 9.16 -16.52 -15.13
N ASN A 7 8.12 -17.28 -14.79
CA ASN A 7 6.93 -16.75 -14.14
C ASN A 7 7.18 -16.47 -12.66
N PHE A 8 6.57 -15.40 -12.17
CA PHE A 8 6.68 -15.02 -10.77
C PHE A 8 5.91 -16.00 -9.86
N ILE A 9 6.64 -16.71 -8.99
CA ILE A 9 6.08 -17.52 -7.90
C ILE A 9 6.04 -16.68 -6.61
N PRO A 10 4.86 -16.29 -6.13
CA PRO A 10 4.72 -15.65 -4.83
C PRO A 10 5.06 -16.63 -3.70
N LYS A 11 5.68 -16.13 -2.63
CA LYS A 11 5.98 -16.90 -1.41
C LYS A 11 5.41 -16.17 -0.21
N ILE A 12 4.90 -16.94 0.75
CA ILE A 12 4.37 -16.44 2.01
C ILE A 12 5.10 -17.11 3.17
N LYS A 13 5.34 -16.35 4.24
CA LYS A 13 5.77 -16.89 5.53
C LYS A 13 4.57 -16.87 6.47
N ILE A 14 4.22 -18.04 7.00
CA ILE A 14 3.16 -18.21 8.00
C ILE A 14 3.77 -18.19 9.40
N SER A 15 3.00 -17.69 10.35
CA SER A 15 3.34 -17.60 11.77
C SER A 15 2.05 -17.71 12.57
N GLU A 16 2.12 -18.26 13.79
CA GLU A 16 0.99 -18.36 14.71
C GLU A 16 0.35 -16.99 15.02
N ASN A 17 1.18 -15.93 15.12
CA ASN A 17 0.68 -14.57 15.15
C ASN A 17 0.37 -14.09 13.72
N THR A 18 -0.90 -13.77 13.46
CA THR A 18 -1.44 -13.27 12.19
C THR A 18 -0.75 -11.99 11.71
N GLU A 19 -0.32 -11.11 12.61
CA GLU A 19 0.41 -9.88 12.30
C GLU A 19 1.77 -10.13 11.64
N LYS A 20 2.34 -11.33 11.85
CA LYS A 20 3.65 -11.72 11.31
C LYS A 20 3.55 -12.43 9.95
N ILE A 21 2.34 -12.63 9.44
CA ILE A 21 2.11 -13.21 8.12
C ILE A 21 2.47 -12.18 7.06
N THR A 22 3.45 -12.50 6.22
CA THR A 22 3.95 -11.58 5.20
C THR A 22 2.99 -11.46 4.02
N ASN A 23 2.86 -10.27 3.42
CA ASN A 23 2.18 -10.15 2.13
C ASN A 23 3.10 -10.67 1.01
N PRO A 24 2.63 -11.58 0.14
CA PRO A 24 3.47 -12.17 -0.91
C PRO A 24 3.83 -11.15 -1.99
N GLY A 25 4.77 -11.51 -2.86
CA GLY A 25 4.99 -10.78 -4.11
C GLY A 25 5.91 -9.55 -4.05
N ASN A 26 6.31 -9.10 -5.24
CA ASN A 26 6.90 -7.77 -5.44
C ASN A 26 5.78 -6.74 -5.43
N LYS A 27 5.86 -5.78 -4.51
CA LYS A 27 4.77 -4.84 -4.23
C LYS A 27 5.21 -3.40 -4.41
N THR A 28 4.25 -2.54 -4.71
CA THR A 28 4.37 -1.09 -4.56
C THR A 28 3.23 -0.55 -3.69
N ILE A 29 3.32 0.73 -3.34
CA ILE A 29 2.35 1.40 -2.48
C ILE A 29 1.90 2.69 -3.15
N TYR A 30 0.59 2.86 -3.28
CA TYR A 30 -0.02 4.12 -3.68
C TYR A 30 -0.69 4.77 -2.48
N ARG A 31 -0.27 5.99 -2.16
CA ARG A 31 -0.99 6.84 -1.22
C ARG A 31 -2.14 7.54 -1.93
N ILE A 32 -3.33 7.41 -1.38
CA ILE A 32 -4.57 7.95 -1.93
C ILE A 32 -4.93 9.23 -1.19
N TYR A 33 -5.15 10.30 -1.94
CA TYR A 33 -5.58 11.60 -1.42
C TYR A 33 -6.97 11.94 -1.92
N ASP A 34 -7.76 12.54 -1.04
CA ASP A 34 -9.01 13.18 -1.39
C ASP A 34 -8.74 14.48 -2.18
N LYS A 35 -9.33 14.64 -3.37
CA LYS A 35 -9.11 15.84 -4.18
C LYS A 35 -9.67 17.11 -3.56
N ALA A 36 -10.79 17.01 -2.83
CA ALA A 36 -11.47 18.17 -2.28
C ALA A 36 -10.71 18.77 -1.08
N THR A 37 -10.10 17.92 -0.26
CA THR A 37 -9.45 18.31 1.00
C THR A 37 -7.94 18.23 0.95
N GLY A 38 -7.36 17.49 -0.01
CA GLY A 38 -5.93 17.16 -0.06
C GLY A 38 -5.49 16.20 1.04
N LYS A 39 -6.43 15.62 1.80
CA LYS A 39 -6.13 14.72 2.93
C LYS A 39 -5.97 13.28 2.49
N ILE A 40 -5.13 12.54 3.20
CA ILE A 40 -4.94 11.10 2.98
C ILE A 40 -6.26 10.37 3.27
N LYS A 41 -6.63 9.46 2.38
CA LYS A 41 -7.74 8.51 2.57
C LYS A 41 -7.24 7.15 3.03
N ALA A 42 -6.24 6.61 2.34
CA ALA A 42 -5.61 5.32 2.65
C ALA A 42 -4.28 5.19 1.92
N ASP A 43 -3.45 4.24 2.34
CA ASP A 43 -2.37 3.68 1.54
C ASP A 43 -2.83 2.33 0.95
N LEU A 44 -2.67 2.13 -0.36
CA LEU A 44 -3.02 0.90 -1.06
C LEU A 44 -1.76 0.14 -1.44
N ILE A 45 -1.61 -1.06 -0.89
CA ILE A 45 -0.53 -2.00 -1.25
C ILE A 45 -0.99 -2.88 -2.40
N CYS A 46 -0.24 -2.89 -3.48
CA CYS A 46 -0.55 -3.63 -4.70
C CYS A 46 0.70 -4.28 -5.29
N PHE A 47 0.55 -5.17 -6.26
CA PHE A 47 1.69 -5.70 -7.01
C PHE A 47 2.31 -4.63 -7.90
N VAL A 48 3.62 -4.74 -8.12
CA VAL A 48 4.30 -3.93 -9.15
C VAL A 48 3.67 -4.22 -10.51
N GLY A 49 3.33 -3.16 -11.25
CA GLY A 49 2.70 -3.25 -12.57
C GLY A 49 1.18 -3.07 -12.55
N GLU A 50 0.54 -3.06 -11.38
CA GLU A 50 -0.85 -2.63 -11.27
C GLU A 50 -0.98 -1.13 -11.56
N THR A 51 -1.96 -0.78 -12.41
CA THR A 51 -2.25 0.58 -12.82
C THR A 51 -3.68 0.97 -12.43
N TYR A 52 -3.84 2.18 -11.92
CA TYR A 52 -5.13 2.70 -11.45
C TYR A 52 -5.53 3.93 -12.26
N ASP A 53 -6.77 3.94 -12.74
CA ASP A 53 -7.38 5.07 -13.43
C ASP A 53 -8.20 5.88 -12.41
N THR A 54 -7.70 7.06 -12.04
CA THR A 54 -8.33 7.90 -11.01
C THR A 54 -9.66 8.51 -11.44
N ASP A 55 -10.04 8.38 -12.71
CA ASP A 55 -11.36 8.77 -13.21
C ASP A 55 -12.42 7.67 -13.04
N LYS A 56 -12.00 6.47 -12.59
CA LYS A 56 -12.89 5.36 -12.26
C LYS A 56 -13.05 5.20 -10.75
N ASP A 57 -14.18 4.59 -10.38
CA ASP A 57 -14.45 4.23 -9.00
C ASP A 57 -13.39 3.24 -8.48
N LEU A 58 -12.87 3.52 -7.28
CA LEU A 58 -11.95 2.63 -6.57
C LEU A 58 -12.64 2.08 -5.33
N LEU A 59 -12.65 0.74 -5.20
CA LEU A 59 -13.15 0.07 -4.01
C LEU A 59 -11.98 -0.31 -3.11
N LEU A 60 -11.94 0.31 -1.95
CA LEU A 60 -11.02 0.02 -0.86
C LEU A 60 -11.70 -0.89 0.17
N PHE A 61 -10.92 -1.75 0.83
CA PHE A 61 -11.43 -2.63 1.87
C PHE A 61 -10.35 -2.99 2.88
N ASP A 62 -10.77 -3.15 4.13
CA ASP A 62 -9.89 -3.59 5.21
C ASP A 62 -9.47 -5.05 5.00
N PRO A 63 -8.16 -5.39 5.02
CA PRO A 63 -7.70 -6.74 4.74
C PRO A 63 -7.99 -7.75 5.86
N ILE A 64 -8.36 -7.29 7.05
CA ILE A 64 -8.77 -8.10 8.20
C ILE A 64 -10.30 -8.15 8.26
N GLU A 65 -10.94 -6.99 8.27
CA GLU A 65 -12.39 -6.84 8.37
C GLU A 65 -13.01 -6.55 6.99
N THR A 66 -12.93 -7.52 6.07
CA THR A 66 -13.23 -7.36 4.64
C THR A 66 -14.63 -6.86 4.27
N TRP A 67 -15.57 -6.81 5.22
CA TRP A 67 -16.87 -6.18 5.04
C TRP A 67 -16.82 -4.65 5.14
N LYS A 68 -15.79 -4.08 5.78
CA LYS A 68 -15.53 -2.64 5.81
C LYS A 68 -14.98 -2.22 4.46
N LYS A 69 -15.85 -1.60 3.66
CA LYS A 69 -15.53 -1.17 2.30
C LYS A 69 -15.76 0.33 2.14
N THR A 70 -14.84 0.99 1.47
CA THR A 70 -14.95 2.40 1.11
C THR A 70 -14.89 2.53 -0.40
N LYS A 71 -15.96 3.04 -1.01
CA LYS A 71 -15.97 3.34 -2.43
C LYS A 71 -15.58 4.80 -2.64
N LEU A 72 -14.49 5.02 -3.36
CA LEU A 72 -14.06 6.34 -3.81
C LEU A 72 -14.59 6.57 -5.23
N PRO A 73 -15.45 7.58 -5.45
CA PRO A 73 -15.96 7.89 -6.78
C PRO A 73 -14.84 8.28 -7.75
N GLY A 74 -15.01 7.89 -9.01
CA GLY A 74 -14.16 8.33 -10.11
C GLY A 74 -14.05 9.85 -10.15
N GLY A 75 -12.82 10.34 -10.26
CA GLY A 75 -12.51 11.76 -10.30
C GLY A 75 -12.46 12.44 -8.93
N SER A 76 -12.75 11.76 -7.81
CA SER A 76 -12.76 12.36 -6.46
C SER A 76 -11.44 12.24 -5.69
N TYR A 77 -10.47 11.48 -6.21
CA TYR A 77 -9.21 11.19 -5.54
C TYR A 77 -8.02 11.27 -6.49
N THR A 78 -6.82 11.40 -5.92
CA THR A 78 -5.54 11.21 -6.61
C THR A 78 -4.74 10.11 -5.94
N MET A 79 -3.79 9.53 -6.67
CA MET A 79 -2.88 8.50 -6.18
C MET A 79 -1.44 8.93 -6.44
N ARG A 80 -0.56 8.69 -5.47
CA ARG A 80 0.89 8.89 -5.60
C ARG A 80 1.59 7.60 -5.22
N GLU A 81 2.38 7.05 -6.14
CA GLU A 81 3.31 5.97 -5.80
C GLU A 81 4.37 6.52 -4.85
N ILE A 82 4.50 5.93 -3.65
CA ILE A 82 5.40 6.46 -2.61
C ILE A 82 6.77 5.77 -2.60
N LEU A 83 6.91 4.62 -3.26
CA LEU A 83 8.21 3.95 -3.40
C LEU A 83 8.97 4.57 -4.56
N VAL A 84 10.13 5.14 -4.27
CA VAL A 84 11.04 5.71 -5.28
C VAL A 84 12.33 4.90 -5.34
N PRO A 85 12.86 4.61 -6.54
CA PRO A 85 14.10 3.87 -6.68
C PRO A 85 15.28 4.71 -6.18
N VAL A 86 16.02 4.21 -5.18
CA VAL A 86 17.24 4.88 -4.68
C VAL A 86 18.48 4.34 -5.38
N PHE A 87 18.56 3.02 -5.55
CA PHE A 87 19.63 2.34 -6.25
C PHE A 87 19.09 1.46 -7.37
N ARG A 88 19.78 1.42 -8.49
CA ARG A 88 19.53 0.46 -9.59
C ARG A 88 20.86 -0.15 -10.00
N ASN A 89 20.94 -1.48 -9.99
CA ASN A 89 22.14 -2.24 -10.40
C ASN A 89 23.43 -1.77 -9.70
N GLY A 90 23.36 -1.41 -8.42
CA GLY A 90 24.50 -0.94 -7.63
C GLY A 90 24.82 0.56 -7.78
N GLU A 91 24.14 1.28 -8.67
CA GLU A 91 24.33 2.71 -8.87
C GLU A 91 23.25 3.52 -8.13
N CYS A 92 23.67 4.59 -7.44
CA CYS A 92 22.74 5.53 -6.81
C CYS A 92 22.09 6.39 -7.89
N VAL A 93 20.78 6.23 -8.10
CA VAL A 93 20.00 6.98 -9.10
C VAL A 93 19.17 8.10 -8.46
N TYR A 94 19.18 8.21 -7.13
CA TYR A 94 18.43 9.20 -6.37
C TYR A 94 19.32 10.34 -5.89
N GLN A 95 18.88 11.57 -6.16
CA GLN A 95 19.51 12.76 -5.62
C GLN A 95 18.98 13.02 -4.20
N SER A 96 19.87 12.94 -3.21
CA SER A 96 19.49 13.20 -1.83
C SER A 96 19.12 14.68 -1.64
N PRO A 97 17.93 14.99 -1.09
CA PRO A 97 17.54 16.35 -0.77
C PRO A 97 18.32 16.87 0.44
N SER A 98 18.43 18.19 0.55
CA SER A 98 18.99 18.85 1.73
C SER A 98 18.12 18.64 2.96
N VAL A 99 18.71 18.79 4.15
CA VAL A 99 17.98 18.70 5.43
C VAL A 99 16.80 19.70 5.50
N LYS A 100 16.92 20.87 4.87
CA LYS A 100 15.85 21.87 4.81
C LYS A 100 14.67 21.40 3.96
N GLU A 101 14.95 20.80 2.81
CA GLU A 101 13.93 20.21 1.93
C GLU A 101 13.25 19.02 2.59
N ILE A 102 14.00 18.16 3.29
CA ILE A 102 13.43 17.05 4.07
C ILE A 102 12.48 17.59 5.15
N ALA A 103 12.90 18.60 5.92
CA ALA A 103 12.05 19.19 6.95
C ALA A 103 10.79 19.85 6.38
N GLN A 104 10.90 20.50 5.22
CA GLN A 104 9.75 21.07 4.51
C GLN A 104 8.80 19.98 4.01
N TYR A 105 9.33 18.92 3.39
CA TYR A 105 8.55 17.78 2.92
C TYR A 105 7.80 17.09 4.06
N CYS A 106 8.45 16.87 5.21
CA CYS A 106 7.79 16.31 6.40
C CYS A 106 6.62 17.19 6.89
N ARG A 107 6.75 18.52 6.85
CA ARG A 107 5.65 19.42 7.22
C ARG A 107 4.50 19.31 6.22
N GLN A 108 4.81 19.34 4.93
CA GLN A 108 3.80 19.20 3.87
C GLN A 108 3.04 17.88 3.98
N GLU A 109 3.74 16.76 4.14
CA GLU A 109 3.09 15.44 4.32
C GLU A 109 2.26 15.38 5.60
N LYS A 110 2.74 15.97 6.70
CA LYS A 110 1.97 16.04 7.95
C LYS A 110 0.67 16.85 7.78
N ASP A 111 0.67 17.86 6.92
CA ASP A 111 -0.52 18.67 6.62
C ASP A 111 -1.56 17.88 5.80
N THR A 112 -1.17 16.79 5.13
CA THR A 112 -2.11 15.88 4.46
C THR A 112 -2.81 14.91 5.42
N LEU A 113 -2.37 14.80 6.68
CA LEU A 113 -3.03 13.97 7.69
C LEU A 113 -4.25 14.69 8.28
N TRP A 114 -5.24 13.89 8.67
CA TRP A 114 -6.38 14.34 9.47
C TRP A 114 -5.93 14.72 10.89
N ASP A 115 -6.63 15.66 11.52
CA ASP A 115 -6.28 16.10 12.88
C ASP A 115 -6.44 14.98 13.90
N GLU A 116 -7.40 14.09 13.65
CA GLU A 116 -7.68 12.88 14.42
C GLU A 116 -6.53 11.87 14.41
N THR A 117 -5.85 11.75 13.28
CA THR A 117 -4.65 10.90 13.12
C THR A 117 -3.43 11.50 13.81
N LYS A 118 -3.39 12.83 13.98
CA LYS A 118 -2.27 13.54 14.62
C LYS A 118 -2.36 13.63 16.15
N ARG A 119 -3.43 13.11 16.76
CA ARG A 119 -3.61 13.15 18.22
C ARG A 119 -2.52 12.35 18.92
N LEU A 120 -2.03 12.86 20.06
CA LEU A 120 -1.02 12.15 20.88
C LEU A 120 -1.60 10.98 21.66
N PHE A 121 -2.90 11.04 21.97
CA PHE A 121 -3.61 10.02 22.73
C PHE A 121 -4.73 9.48 21.86
N TYR A 122 -4.76 8.16 21.69
CA TYR A 122 -5.76 7.43 20.90
C TYR A 122 -5.94 8.01 19.48
N PRO A 123 -4.89 8.09 18.66
CA PRO A 123 -4.99 8.57 17.29
C PRO A 123 -5.88 7.65 16.45
N HIS A 124 -6.60 8.23 15.49
CA HIS A 124 -7.26 7.44 14.46
C HIS A 124 -6.21 6.85 13.51
N GLU A 125 -6.34 5.58 13.17
CA GLU A 125 -5.43 4.91 12.27
C GLU A 125 -5.60 5.41 10.82
N VAL A 126 -4.49 5.45 10.08
CA VAL A 126 -4.53 5.60 8.63
C VAL A 126 -4.75 4.21 8.04
N HIS A 127 -5.76 4.07 7.20
CA HIS A 127 -6.06 2.80 6.56
C HIS A 127 -4.93 2.37 5.61
N VAL A 128 -4.54 1.10 5.71
CA VAL A 128 -3.57 0.45 4.84
C VAL A 128 -4.22 -0.79 4.26
N ASP A 129 -4.62 -0.68 3.00
CA ASP A 129 -5.45 -1.68 2.33
C ASP A 129 -4.62 -2.49 1.34
N LEU A 130 -5.11 -3.68 0.99
CA LEU A 130 -4.55 -4.49 -0.08
C LEU A 130 -5.40 -4.36 -1.34
N SER A 131 -4.76 -4.31 -2.50
CA SER A 131 -5.45 -4.54 -3.76
C SER A 131 -6.15 -5.90 -3.75
N GLN A 132 -7.25 -6.02 -4.49
CA GLN A 132 -7.98 -7.29 -4.61
C GLN A 132 -7.04 -8.41 -5.10
N SER A 133 -6.21 -8.14 -6.12
CA SER A 133 -5.26 -9.12 -6.65
C SER A 133 -4.25 -9.59 -5.61
N LEU A 134 -3.67 -8.68 -4.82
CA LEU A 134 -2.74 -9.05 -3.76
C LEU A 134 -3.43 -9.85 -2.64
N TYR A 135 -4.63 -9.43 -2.25
CA TYR A 135 -5.43 -10.12 -1.25
C TYR A 135 -5.78 -11.55 -1.70
N ASP A 136 -6.23 -11.73 -2.94
CA ASP A 136 -6.62 -13.04 -3.49
C ASP A 136 -5.43 -14.00 -3.52
N VAL A 137 -4.26 -13.53 -3.95
CA VAL A 137 -3.03 -14.34 -3.94
C VAL A 137 -2.61 -14.68 -2.51
N LYS A 138 -2.69 -13.73 -1.58
CA LYS A 138 -2.39 -13.99 -0.17
C LYS A 138 -3.32 -15.05 0.40
N LYS A 139 -4.61 -14.95 0.13
CA LYS A 139 -5.63 -15.89 0.60
C LYS A 139 -5.40 -17.28 0.01
N ALA A 140 -5.21 -17.39 -1.30
CA ALA A 140 -4.94 -18.67 -1.95
C ALA A 140 -3.72 -19.40 -1.36
N LEU A 141 -2.65 -18.67 -1.06
CA LEU A 141 -1.45 -19.26 -0.43
C LEU A 141 -1.66 -19.68 1.02
N LEU A 142 -2.57 -19.02 1.75
CA LEU A 142 -2.94 -19.43 3.11
C LEU A 142 -3.81 -20.69 3.08
N ASP A 143 -4.76 -20.74 2.15
CA ASP A 143 -5.65 -21.90 1.96
C ASP A 143 -4.81 -23.13 1.56
N GLU A 144 -3.91 -23.02 0.58
CA GLU A 144 -3.02 -24.11 0.13
C GLU A 144 -2.18 -24.71 1.27
N MET A 145 -1.69 -23.87 2.18
CA MET A 145 -0.86 -24.30 3.31
C MET A 145 -1.69 -24.94 4.43
N THR A 146 -2.97 -24.55 4.57
CA THR A 146 -3.89 -25.14 5.55
C THR A 146 -4.41 -26.49 5.07
N ASP A 147 -4.62 -26.66 3.76
CA ASP A 147 -5.03 -27.93 3.14
C ASP A 147 -3.89 -28.97 3.04
N SER A 148 -2.65 -28.53 3.24
CA SER A 148 -1.44 -29.38 3.20
C SER A 148 -1.04 -29.94 4.58
N GLU A 149 -1.79 -29.62 5.64
CA GLU A 149 -1.70 -30.21 6.99
C GLU A 149 -2.77 -31.31 7.20
#